data_AF-A0A353VJG1-F1
#
_entry.id   AF-A0A353VJG1-F1
#
_cell.length_a   1.000
_cell.length_b   1.000
_cell.length_c   1.000
_cell.angle_alpha   90.00
_cell.angle_beta   90.00
_cell.angle_gamma   90.00
#
_symmetry.space_group_name_H-M   'P 1'
#
loop_
_entity.id
_entity.type
_entity.pdbx_description
1 polymer ?
#
loop_
_entity_poly.entity_id
_entity_poly.type
_entity_poly.pdbx_seq_one_letter_code
_entity_poly.pdbx_strand_id
1 'polypeptide(L)'
;MKNALFIGIALLPLCVANAQITLTEATHAPLAGESYTYNVKNNVHPAGIEQDGQNVVWDVSSIGVSNQQTKSYDLASMGAHAPMYPGATIMSITNIPDIAGYFDVWQNGIRFLGDHTEISGFEEQIVHSSGVYMFLPFPFSYGDAASSSYFGTYTNSFNQTANRTGQRSIFCQGFGTLVLPYGAVENVLKVTSSTLYTDIGAGIDKDFVETMYSFYDARNRVPIATFFTKYTDGSLSLLSFSYLDQASIKVGLNDVLGESFKVYPNPVTDEVYISSPIPIDRIEFLSLTGQIIRSIKSPGLNIAIDLAELTAGLYFIKVHVGKESIAKKMVVQ
;
A
#
# COMPACT_ATOMS: atom_id res chain seq x y z
N MET A 1 -42.41 -47.56 31.90
CA MET A 1 -41.33 -46.58 32.15
C MET A 1 -40.59 -46.38 30.83
N LYS A 2 -40.83 -45.26 30.14
CA LYS A 2 -40.16 -44.91 28.87
C LYS A 2 -39.12 -43.83 29.20
N ASN A 3 -37.83 -44.15 29.06
CA ASN A 3 -36.76 -43.18 29.24
C ASN A 3 -36.57 -42.41 27.93
N ALA A 4 -36.88 -41.12 27.95
CA ALA A 4 -36.58 -40.20 26.86
C ALA A 4 -35.12 -39.74 26.99
N LEU A 5 -34.31 -40.02 25.97
CA LEU A 5 -32.93 -39.57 25.86
C LEU A 5 -32.95 -38.14 25.27
N PHE A 6 -32.64 -37.13 26.08
CA PHE A 6 -32.43 -35.77 25.60
C PHE A 6 -31.00 -35.63 25.07
N ILE A 7 -30.86 -35.52 23.75
CA ILE A 7 -29.60 -35.14 23.10
C ILE A 7 -29.55 -33.62 23.09
N GLY A 8 -28.75 -33.04 23.97
CA GLY A 8 -28.44 -31.60 23.96
C GLY A 8 -27.55 -31.26 22.77
N ILE A 9 -28.08 -30.51 21.81
CA ILE A 9 -27.30 -29.89 20.74
C ILE A 9 -26.54 -28.72 21.35
N ALA A 10 -25.23 -28.89 21.57
CA ALA A 10 -24.35 -27.78 21.91
C ALA A 10 -24.18 -26.90 20.66
N LEU A 11 -24.79 -25.70 20.67
CA LEU A 11 -24.43 -24.65 19.72
C LEU A 11 -23.02 -24.17 20.07
N LEU A 12 -22.03 -24.62 19.30
CA LEU A 12 -20.72 -23.97 19.25
C LEU A 12 -20.91 -22.57 18.67
N PRO A 13 -20.46 -21.50 19.35
CA PRO A 13 -20.47 -20.18 18.76
C PRO A 13 -19.58 -20.21 17.52
N LEU A 14 -20.13 -19.83 16.36
CA LEU A 14 -19.32 -19.50 15.19
C LEU A 14 -18.46 -18.29 15.57
N CYS A 15 -17.21 -18.55 15.94
CA CYS A 15 -16.19 -17.52 15.98
C CYS A 15 -15.96 -17.10 14.53
N VAL A 16 -16.53 -15.96 14.14
CA VAL A 16 -16.18 -15.31 12.88
C VAL A 16 -14.75 -14.81 13.08
N ALA A 17 -13.77 -15.62 12.72
CA ALA A 17 -12.39 -15.18 12.66
C ALA A 17 -12.31 -14.09 11.58
N ASN A 18 -12.25 -12.83 11.99
CA ASN A 18 -11.88 -11.74 11.08
C ASN A 18 -10.46 -12.07 10.61
N ALA A 19 -10.33 -12.41 9.32
CA ALA A 19 -9.04 -12.74 8.74
C ALA A 19 -8.16 -11.48 8.82
N GLN A 20 -7.16 -11.53 9.70
CA GLN A 20 -6.21 -10.45 9.85
C GLN A 20 -5.30 -10.40 8.62
N ILE A 21 -5.08 -9.21 8.07
CA ILE A 21 -4.17 -9.04 6.94
C ILE A 21 -2.71 -9.20 7.38
N THR A 22 -1.88 -9.66 6.44
CA THR A 22 -0.42 -9.64 6.54
C THR A 22 0.11 -8.77 5.43
N LEU A 23 0.90 -7.77 5.79
CA LEU A 23 1.57 -6.90 4.84
C LEU A 23 2.72 -7.67 4.20
N THR A 24 2.75 -7.75 2.87
CA THR A 24 3.81 -8.42 2.12
C THR A 24 4.28 -7.52 0.98
N GLU A 25 5.47 -7.78 0.45
CA GLU A 25 5.98 -7.05 -0.73
C GLU A 25 4.96 -7.09 -1.88
N ALA A 26 4.45 -8.27 -2.22
CA ALA A 26 3.51 -8.45 -3.32
C ALA A 26 2.22 -7.62 -3.20
N THR A 27 1.80 -7.24 -1.99
CA THR A 27 0.52 -6.58 -1.71
C THR A 27 0.64 -5.15 -1.19
N HIS A 28 1.76 -4.80 -0.55
CA HIS A 28 1.96 -3.54 0.18
C HIS A 28 3.30 -2.84 -0.15
N ALA A 29 4.00 -3.29 -1.19
CA ALA A 29 5.02 -2.47 -1.83
C ALA A 29 4.40 -1.62 -2.95
N PRO A 30 4.74 -0.32 -3.05
CA PRO A 30 4.33 0.52 -4.16
C PRO A 30 4.98 0.05 -5.47
N LEU A 31 4.25 0.16 -6.57
CA LEU A 31 4.74 -0.15 -7.91
C LEU A 31 4.93 1.12 -8.73
N ALA A 32 5.91 1.08 -9.65
CA ALA A 32 6.10 2.16 -10.62
C ALA A 32 4.85 2.32 -11.51
N GLY A 33 4.48 3.57 -11.80
CA GLY A 33 3.28 3.96 -12.52
C GLY A 33 2.03 4.14 -11.65
N GLU A 34 2.07 3.82 -10.36
CA GLU A 34 0.91 4.04 -9.47
C GLU A 34 0.86 5.47 -8.95
N SER A 35 -0.36 5.99 -8.75
CA SER A 35 -0.59 7.31 -8.16
C SER A 35 -1.76 7.29 -7.20
N TYR A 36 -1.64 8.05 -6.12
CA TYR A 36 -2.59 8.09 -5.02
C TYR A 36 -2.78 9.53 -4.55
N THR A 37 -4.02 10.01 -4.50
CA THR A 37 -4.35 11.31 -3.93
C THR A 37 -4.74 11.14 -2.46
N TYR A 38 -4.18 12.00 -1.62
CA TYR A 38 -4.45 12.08 -0.20
C TYR A 38 -5.09 13.42 0.15
N ASN A 39 -6.14 13.35 0.95
CA ASN A 39 -6.65 14.49 1.71
C ASN A 39 -5.75 14.70 2.92
N VAL A 40 -5.26 15.91 3.11
CA VAL A 40 -4.30 16.25 4.18
C VAL A 40 -4.90 17.32 5.07
N LYS A 41 -4.76 17.11 6.38
CA LYS A 41 -5.13 18.05 7.43
C LYS A 41 -3.94 18.30 8.33
N ASN A 42 -3.41 19.52 8.29
CA ASN A 42 -2.33 19.95 9.18
C ASN A 42 -2.89 20.38 10.54
N ASN A 43 -2.05 20.26 11.58
CA ASN A 43 -2.33 20.68 12.94
C ASN A 43 -3.60 20.05 13.53
N VAL A 44 -3.84 18.78 13.20
CA VAL A 44 -4.96 18.02 13.77
C VAL A 44 -4.45 16.76 14.44
N HIS A 45 -5.03 16.46 15.60
CA HIS A 45 -4.84 15.21 16.31
C HIS A 45 -6.20 14.50 16.41
N PRO A 46 -6.47 13.48 15.58
CA PRO A 46 -7.72 12.73 15.69
C PRO A 46 -7.82 12.06 17.06
N ALA A 47 -9.01 12.06 17.67
CA ALA A 47 -9.22 11.50 18.99
C ALA A 47 -9.15 9.96 18.95
N GLY A 48 -8.41 9.35 19.87
CA GLY A 48 -8.33 7.89 19.99
C GLY A 48 -7.50 7.20 18.91
N ILE A 49 -6.76 7.95 18.08
CA ILE A 49 -5.91 7.38 17.02
C ILE A 49 -4.77 6.51 17.58
N GLU A 50 -4.40 6.74 18.83
CA GLU A 50 -3.39 5.99 19.58
C GLU A 50 -3.89 4.63 20.05
N GLN A 51 -5.20 4.38 20.06
CA GLN A 51 -5.75 3.11 20.58
C GLN A 51 -5.16 1.91 19.83
N ASP A 52 -4.73 0.93 20.60
CA ASP A 52 -4.14 -0.34 20.18
C ASP A 52 -4.99 -1.50 20.66
N GLY A 53 -4.74 -2.69 20.10
CA GLY A 53 -5.46 -3.92 20.44
C GLY A 53 -6.25 -4.49 19.27
N GLN A 54 -7.19 -5.36 19.61
CA GLN A 54 -7.99 -6.11 18.64
C GLN A 54 -9.37 -5.47 18.49
N ASN A 55 -9.88 -5.41 17.26
CA ASN A 55 -11.20 -4.86 16.93
C ASN A 55 -11.38 -3.39 17.37
N VAL A 56 -10.33 -2.59 17.26
CA VAL A 56 -10.36 -1.15 17.58
C VAL A 56 -11.16 -0.40 16.52
N VAL A 57 -11.87 0.66 16.91
CA VAL A 57 -12.51 1.58 15.97
C VAL A 57 -11.79 2.91 16.01
N TRP A 58 -11.09 3.26 14.92
CA TRP A 58 -10.49 4.57 14.74
C TRP A 58 -11.43 5.44 13.92
N ASP A 59 -12.20 6.29 14.59
CA ASP A 59 -13.13 7.20 13.91
C ASP A 59 -12.47 8.54 13.59
N VAL A 60 -12.23 8.77 12.31
CA VAL A 60 -11.67 10.01 11.76
C VAL A 60 -12.64 10.67 10.77
N SER A 61 -13.92 10.28 10.79
CA SER A 61 -14.94 10.74 9.84
C SER A 61 -15.20 12.25 9.91
N SER A 62 -14.94 12.87 11.07
CA SER A 62 -15.09 14.31 11.28
C SER A 62 -13.87 15.13 10.82
N ILE A 63 -12.79 14.48 10.40
CA ILE A 63 -11.57 15.19 9.98
C ILE A 63 -11.79 15.79 8.60
N GLY A 64 -11.87 17.13 8.54
CA GLY A 64 -11.94 17.86 7.28
C GLY A 64 -10.60 17.93 6.55
N VAL A 65 -10.60 18.58 5.38
CA VAL A 65 -9.44 18.69 4.49
C VAL A 65 -8.86 20.12 4.56
N SER A 66 -7.54 20.25 4.64
CA SER A 66 -6.85 21.53 4.40
C SER A 66 -6.36 21.65 2.96
N ASN A 67 -5.81 20.56 2.42
CA ASN A 67 -5.29 20.49 1.05
C ASN A 67 -5.31 19.04 0.56
N GLN A 68 -5.10 18.88 -0.74
CA GLN A 68 -4.86 17.56 -1.35
C GLN A 68 -3.42 17.47 -1.83
N GLN A 69 -2.85 16.28 -1.70
CA GLN A 69 -1.53 15.94 -2.22
C GLN A 69 -1.64 14.66 -3.02
N THR A 70 -1.14 14.67 -4.25
CA THR A 70 -1.02 13.46 -5.07
C THR A 70 0.40 12.95 -4.95
N LYS A 71 0.54 11.68 -4.58
CA LYS A 71 1.81 10.97 -4.51
C LYS A 71 1.84 9.90 -5.58
N SER A 72 2.77 10.02 -6.50
CA SER A 72 3.04 9.05 -7.57
C SER A 72 4.28 8.25 -7.25
N TYR A 73 4.37 7.03 -7.79
CA TYR A 73 5.52 6.16 -7.65
C TYR A 73 6.04 5.77 -9.03
N ASP A 74 7.35 5.83 -9.23
CA ASP A 74 8.02 5.51 -10.49
C ASP A 74 9.33 4.75 -10.23
N LEU A 75 9.96 4.26 -11.31
CA LEU A 75 11.29 3.70 -11.22
C LEU A 75 12.27 4.76 -10.70
N ALA A 76 13.05 4.41 -9.67
CA ALA A 76 14.01 5.34 -9.08
C ALA A 76 15.00 5.92 -10.09
N SER A 77 15.38 5.13 -11.10
CA SER A 77 16.29 5.54 -12.18
C SER A 77 15.79 6.70 -13.05
N MET A 78 14.50 7.02 -12.98
CA MET A 78 13.92 8.15 -13.73
C MET A 78 14.04 9.48 -12.99
N GLY A 79 14.37 9.47 -11.69
CA GLY A 79 14.49 10.68 -10.88
C GLY A 79 15.80 11.43 -11.15
N ALA A 80 15.73 12.76 -11.17
CA ALA A 80 16.90 13.62 -11.37
C ALA A 80 18.02 13.39 -10.33
N HIS A 81 17.64 13.00 -9.11
CA HIS A 81 18.54 12.78 -7.98
C HIS A 81 18.92 11.31 -7.76
N ALA A 82 18.53 10.39 -8.65
CA ALA A 82 18.79 8.95 -8.53
C ALA A 82 20.25 8.57 -8.26
N PRO A 83 21.28 9.24 -8.85
CA PRO A 83 22.68 8.89 -8.58
C PRO A 83 23.10 9.02 -7.11
N MET A 84 22.37 9.79 -6.29
CA MET A 84 22.66 9.98 -4.87
C MET A 84 22.08 8.87 -3.98
N TYR A 85 21.21 8.02 -4.52
CA TYR A 85 20.54 6.94 -3.81
C TYR A 85 20.84 5.59 -4.46
N PRO A 86 22.12 5.15 -4.47
CA PRO A 86 22.48 3.86 -5.05
C PRO A 86 21.70 2.73 -4.35
N GLY A 87 21.07 1.87 -5.15
CA GLY A 87 20.21 0.79 -4.67
C GLY A 87 18.73 1.11 -4.60
N ALA A 88 18.31 2.36 -4.84
CA ALA A 88 16.90 2.69 -4.96
C ALA A 88 16.27 1.95 -6.14
N THR A 89 15.12 1.31 -5.92
CA THR A 89 14.32 0.65 -6.96
C THR A 89 13.07 1.45 -7.31
N ILE A 90 12.47 2.12 -6.31
CA ILE A 90 11.28 2.96 -6.46
C ILE A 90 11.57 4.38 -5.95
N MET A 91 11.02 5.35 -6.66
CA MET A 91 10.94 6.75 -6.24
C MET A 91 9.47 7.11 -6.00
N SER A 92 9.19 7.94 -5.00
CA SER A 92 7.90 8.63 -4.88
C SER A 92 8.05 10.09 -5.22
N ILE A 93 7.11 10.65 -5.98
CA ILE A 93 7.05 12.07 -6.35
C ILE A 93 5.74 12.64 -5.83
N THR A 94 5.73 13.91 -5.42
CA THR A 94 4.48 14.61 -5.09
C THR A 94 4.05 15.56 -6.19
N ASN A 95 2.79 16.01 -6.18
CA ASN A 95 2.33 17.08 -7.07
C ASN A 95 2.91 18.46 -6.73
N ILE A 96 3.64 18.58 -5.60
CA ILE A 96 4.51 19.72 -5.35
C ILE A 96 5.82 19.45 -6.11
N PRO A 97 6.24 20.37 -7.01
CA PRO A 97 7.47 20.20 -7.78
C PRO A 97 8.67 19.85 -6.88
N ASP A 98 9.57 19.02 -7.40
CA ASP A 98 10.89 18.75 -6.83
C ASP A 98 10.88 18.20 -5.39
N ILE A 99 9.84 17.42 -5.04
CA ILE A 99 9.83 16.58 -3.85
C ILE A 99 9.85 15.11 -4.27
N ALA A 100 10.96 14.43 -4.00
CA ALA A 100 11.17 13.02 -4.33
C ALA A 100 11.78 12.22 -3.17
N GLY A 101 11.15 11.10 -2.81
CA GLY A 101 11.67 10.12 -1.85
C GLY A 101 12.15 8.86 -2.56
N TYR A 102 13.27 8.28 -2.13
CA TYR A 102 13.90 7.14 -2.78
C TYR A 102 13.91 5.92 -1.87
N PHE A 103 13.47 4.78 -2.42
CA PHE A 103 13.22 3.55 -1.67
C PHE A 103 13.90 2.35 -2.34
N ASP A 104 14.49 1.48 -1.54
CA ASP A 104 14.86 0.11 -1.93
C ASP A 104 13.73 -0.81 -1.47
N VAL A 105 13.07 -1.46 -2.43
CA VAL A 105 11.96 -2.40 -2.21
C VAL A 105 12.45 -3.81 -2.54
N TRP A 106 12.31 -4.73 -1.58
CA TRP A 106 12.63 -6.14 -1.77
C TRP A 106 11.71 -7.04 -0.93
N GLN A 107 11.91 -8.36 -1.05
CA GLN A 107 11.03 -9.37 -0.43
C GLN A 107 10.88 -9.28 1.11
N ASN A 108 11.84 -8.69 1.83
CA ASN A 108 11.76 -8.57 3.31
C ASN A 108 11.41 -7.15 3.78
N GLY A 109 11.12 -6.21 2.89
CA GLY A 109 10.70 -4.87 3.31
C GLY A 109 10.97 -3.76 2.31
N ILE A 110 10.71 -2.55 2.80
CA ILE A 110 10.99 -1.27 2.15
C ILE A 110 12.00 -0.53 3.01
N ARG A 111 13.11 -0.10 2.41
CA ARG A 111 14.09 0.81 2.99
C ARG A 111 13.88 2.19 2.42
N PHE A 112 14.03 3.20 3.26
CA PHE A 112 14.09 4.57 2.81
C PHE A 112 15.55 5.02 2.70
N LEU A 113 16.00 5.30 1.49
CA LEU A 113 17.39 5.70 1.23
C LEU A 113 17.60 7.21 1.39
N GLY A 114 16.52 7.98 1.39
CA GLY A 114 16.55 9.42 1.58
C GLY A 114 15.59 10.15 0.64
N ASP A 115 15.62 11.46 0.69
CA ASP A 115 14.78 12.33 -0.10
C ASP A 115 15.50 13.61 -0.52
N HIS A 116 14.97 14.17 -1.59
CA HIS A 116 15.29 15.51 -2.05
C HIS A 116 13.99 16.31 -2.05
N THR A 117 14.05 17.50 -1.47
CA THR A 117 12.90 18.39 -1.34
C THR A 117 13.34 19.79 -1.75
N GLU A 118 12.72 20.38 -2.76
CA GLU A 118 12.87 21.79 -3.08
C GLU A 118 11.51 22.49 -3.06
N ILE A 119 11.33 23.44 -2.13
CA ILE A 119 10.09 24.20 -2.01
C ILE A 119 10.42 25.67 -1.96
N SER A 120 9.94 26.43 -2.96
CA SER A 120 10.09 27.90 -2.99
C SER A 120 11.55 28.35 -2.88
N GLY A 121 12.47 27.61 -3.51
CA GLY A 121 13.91 27.89 -3.52
C GLY A 121 14.66 27.44 -2.26
N PHE A 122 13.98 26.78 -1.32
CA PHE A 122 14.61 26.09 -0.21
C PHE A 122 14.77 24.61 -0.54
N GLU A 123 16.01 24.22 -0.81
CA GLU A 123 16.43 22.84 -1.07
C GLU A 123 16.88 22.17 0.24
N GLU A 124 16.43 20.94 0.44
CA GLU A 124 16.91 20.04 1.48
C GLU A 124 17.18 18.65 0.87
N GLN A 125 18.22 18.00 1.36
CA GLN A 125 18.60 16.67 0.93
C GLN A 125 18.94 15.80 2.13
N ILE A 126 18.39 14.60 2.15
CA ILE A 126 18.68 13.57 3.14
C ILE A 126 19.21 12.36 2.40
N VAL A 127 20.37 11.84 2.82
CA VAL A 127 20.95 10.60 2.26
C VAL A 127 21.29 9.66 3.40
N HIS A 128 20.72 8.45 3.42
CA HIS A 128 21.11 7.39 4.34
C HIS A 128 22.24 6.55 3.73
N SER A 129 23.43 6.66 4.30
CA SER A 129 24.67 6.11 3.74
C SER A 129 25.04 4.74 4.30
N SER A 130 24.57 4.40 5.51
CA SER A 130 24.80 3.09 6.11
C SER A 130 23.76 2.73 7.16
N GLY A 131 23.73 1.46 7.56
CA GLY A 131 22.63 0.91 8.35
C GLY A 131 21.35 0.80 7.52
N VAL A 132 20.21 0.75 8.19
CA VAL A 132 18.91 0.48 7.55
C VAL A 132 17.88 1.43 8.16
N TYR A 133 17.39 2.40 7.38
CA TYR A 133 16.12 3.04 7.69
C TYR A 133 15.01 2.12 7.18
N MET A 134 14.50 1.24 8.04
CA MET A 134 13.39 0.37 7.68
C MET A 134 12.12 1.20 7.61
N PHE A 135 11.53 1.35 6.43
CA PHE A 135 10.25 2.03 6.28
C PHE A 135 9.10 1.11 6.68
N LEU A 136 9.07 -0.10 6.11
CA LEU A 136 8.07 -1.13 6.39
C LEU A 136 8.71 -2.52 6.21
N PRO A 137 8.81 -3.35 7.25
CA PRO A 137 9.27 -4.74 7.11
C PRO A 137 8.22 -5.61 6.40
N PHE A 138 8.68 -6.70 5.76
CA PHE A 138 7.82 -7.74 5.21
C PHE A 138 8.33 -9.16 5.55
N PRO A 139 7.42 -10.14 5.70
CA PRO A 139 6.00 -9.93 5.98
C PRO A 139 5.79 -9.23 7.33
N PHE A 140 4.65 -8.56 7.53
CA PHE A 140 4.35 -7.88 8.80
C PHE A 140 2.87 -7.99 9.16
N SER A 141 2.60 -8.44 10.37
CA SER A 141 1.28 -8.76 10.90
C SER A 141 1.13 -8.22 12.33
N TYR A 142 -0.10 -8.18 12.85
CA TYR A 142 -0.37 -7.87 14.25
C TYR A 142 0.50 -8.70 15.20
N GLY A 143 1.12 -8.02 16.15
CA GLY A 143 2.07 -8.58 17.11
C GLY A 143 3.53 -8.50 16.64
N ASP A 144 3.80 -8.28 15.35
CA ASP A 144 5.16 -8.17 14.85
C ASP A 144 5.80 -6.84 15.26
N ALA A 145 7.12 -6.89 15.42
CA ALA A 145 7.95 -5.75 15.76
C ALA A 145 9.28 -5.82 15.01
N ALA A 146 9.82 -4.66 14.66
CA ALA A 146 11.13 -4.51 14.05
C ALA A 146 11.84 -3.27 14.58
N SER A 147 13.16 -3.32 14.68
CA SER A 147 14.00 -2.17 15.02
C SER A 147 15.20 -2.09 14.09
N SER A 148 15.61 -0.87 13.75
CA SER A 148 16.79 -0.65 12.91
C SER A 148 17.51 0.65 13.31
N SER A 149 18.80 0.71 12.98
CA SER A 149 19.61 1.93 13.12
C SER A 149 20.21 2.31 11.78
N TYR A 150 20.41 3.60 11.57
CA TYR A 150 20.91 4.15 10.32
C TYR A 150 21.80 5.36 10.55
N PHE A 151 22.66 5.62 9.58
CA PHE A 151 23.50 6.81 9.50
C PHE A 151 23.31 7.46 8.14
N GLY A 152 23.48 8.77 8.09
CA GLY A 152 23.29 9.53 6.87
C GLY A 152 23.79 10.95 6.99
N THR A 153 23.36 11.78 6.05
CA THR A 153 23.64 13.21 6.00
C THR A 153 22.36 13.98 5.70
N TYR A 154 22.20 15.11 6.37
CA TYR A 154 21.25 16.16 5.99
C TYR A 154 22.03 17.34 5.43
N THR A 155 21.60 17.86 4.29
CA THR A 155 22.14 19.06 3.66
C THR A 155 21.02 20.05 3.40
N ASN A 156 21.20 21.30 3.82
CA ASN A 156 20.22 22.38 3.62
C ASN A 156 20.58 23.26 2.40
N SER A 157 19.75 24.27 2.14
CA SER A 157 19.88 25.17 0.98
C SER A 157 21.11 26.08 1.01
N PHE A 158 21.82 26.13 2.14
CA PHE A 158 23.08 26.86 2.30
C PHE A 158 24.30 25.95 2.11
N ASN A 159 24.10 24.71 1.64
CA ASN A 159 25.12 23.66 1.56
C ASN A 159 25.80 23.36 2.91
N GLN A 160 25.09 23.59 4.01
CA GLN A 160 25.55 23.14 5.33
C GLN A 160 25.13 21.68 5.50
N THR A 161 26.10 20.83 5.83
CA THR A 161 25.87 19.40 6.00
C THR A 161 26.03 18.99 7.46
N ALA A 162 25.06 18.23 7.95
CA ALA A 162 25.05 17.61 9.26
C ALA A 162 25.04 16.08 9.12
N ASN A 163 25.79 15.40 9.99
CA ASN A 163 25.73 13.94 10.08
C ASN A 163 24.47 13.53 10.82
N ARG A 164 23.69 12.65 10.20
CA ARG A 164 22.49 12.06 10.78
C ARG A 164 22.81 10.72 11.42
N THR A 165 22.40 10.54 12.67
CA THR A 165 22.39 9.23 13.34
C THR A 165 20.99 8.96 13.86
N GLY A 166 20.40 7.80 13.53
CA GLY A 166 19.04 7.50 13.93
C GLY A 166 18.77 6.06 14.31
N GLN A 167 17.74 5.89 15.13
CA GLN A 167 17.12 4.61 15.45
C GLN A 167 15.63 4.66 15.17
N ARG A 168 15.10 3.56 14.66
CA ARG A 168 13.70 3.42 14.29
C ARG A 168 13.14 2.14 14.88
N SER A 169 11.96 2.24 15.48
CA SER A 169 11.19 1.10 15.99
C SER A 169 9.83 1.07 15.30
N ILE A 170 9.38 -0.12 14.90
CA ILE A 170 8.13 -0.35 14.17
C ILE A 170 7.39 -1.48 14.85
N PHE A 171 6.10 -1.28 15.09
CA PHE A 171 5.24 -2.26 15.74
C PHE A 171 3.89 -2.31 15.04
N CYS A 172 3.32 -3.51 14.94
CA CYS A 172 1.95 -3.67 14.52
C CYS A 172 1.08 -4.03 15.73
N GLN A 173 0.45 -3.03 16.35
CA GLN A 173 -0.20 -3.19 17.65
C GLN A 173 -1.72 -3.00 17.63
N GLY A 174 -2.30 -2.70 16.47
CA GLY A 174 -3.74 -2.54 16.32
C GLY A 174 -4.28 -3.23 15.08
N PHE A 175 -5.44 -3.87 15.20
CA PHE A 175 -6.29 -4.15 14.04
C PHE A 175 -7.76 -3.85 14.35
N GLY A 176 -8.53 -3.47 13.33
CA GLY A 176 -9.95 -3.16 13.50
C GLY A 176 -10.54 -2.41 12.32
N THR A 177 -11.35 -1.39 12.62
CA THR A 177 -12.11 -0.62 11.63
C THR A 177 -11.65 0.84 11.65
N LEU A 178 -11.31 1.38 10.47
CA LEU A 178 -11.05 2.81 10.29
C LEU A 178 -12.29 3.47 9.67
N VAL A 179 -12.88 4.44 10.36
CA VAL A 179 -14.03 5.20 9.84
C VAL A 179 -13.52 6.48 9.19
N LEU A 180 -13.55 6.51 7.86
CA LEU A 180 -13.14 7.66 7.05
C LEU A 180 -14.35 8.55 6.73
N PRO A 181 -14.15 9.80 6.28
CA PRO A 181 -15.26 10.71 5.95
C PRO A 181 -16.25 10.17 4.91
N TYR A 182 -15.84 9.21 4.08
CA TYR A 182 -16.67 8.57 3.06
C TYR A 182 -17.10 7.13 3.41
N GLY A 183 -16.81 6.65 4.61
CA GLY A 183 -17.26 5.34 5.08
C GLY A 183 -16.25 4.56 5.90
N ALA A 184 -16.72 3.46 6.48
CA ALA A 184 -15.88 2.55 7.27
C ALA A 184 -15.11 1.58 6.38
N VAL A 185 -13.85 1.33 6.74
CA VAL A 185 -12.99 0.28 6.18
C VAL A 185 -12.69 -0.71 7.29
N GLU A 186 -13.17 -1.94 7.12
CA GLU A 186 -12.92 -3.05 8.05
C GLU A 186 -11.58 -3.74 7.77
N ASN A 187 -11.12 -4.56 8.71
CA ASN A 187 -9.88 -5.34 8.62
C ASN A 187 -8.64 -4.48 8.32
N VAL A 188 -8.56 -3.33 9.00
CA VAL A 188 -7.45 -2.39 8.90
C VAL A 188 -6.40 -2.70 9.95
N LEU A 189 -5.14 -2.73 9.53
CA LEU A 189 -3.98 -2.92 10.37
C LEU A 189 -3.33 -1.58 10.69
N LYS A 190 -3.06 -1.28 11.97
CA LYS A 190 -2.30 -0.11 12.41
C LYS A 190 -0.84 -0.49 12.62
N VAL A 191 0.04 0.15 11.86
CA VAL A 191 1.50 0.08 12.03
C VAL A 191 1.96 1.38 12.66
N THR A 192 2.53 1.29 13.85
CA THR A 192 3.14 2.40 14.57
C THR A 192 4.64 2.38 14.33
N SER A 193 5.21 3.53 13.98
CA SER A 193 6.66 3.70 13.94
C SER A 193 7.11 4.91 14.74
N SER A 194 8.23 4.77 15.43
CA SER A 194 8.91 5.85 16.14
C SER A 194 10.34 5.94 15.65
N THR A 195 10.79 7.15 15.29
CA THR A 195 12.17 7.42 14.90
C THR A 195 12.76 8.45 15.86
N LEU A 196 13.94 8.17 16.39
CA LEU A 196 14.74 9.13 17.14
C LEU A 196 16.04 9.35 16.35
N TYR A 197 16.39 10.59 16.03
CA TYR A 197 17.62 10.89 15.32
C TYR A 197 18.18 12.26 15.67
N THR A 198 19.48 12.42 15.43
CA THR A 198 20.21 13.67 15.63
C THR A 198 20.87 14.10 14.33
N ASP A 199 20.88 15.40 14.04
CA ASP A 199 21.68 16.00 12.97
C ASP A 199 22.76 16.89 13.59
N ILE A 200 24.03 16.52 13.42
CA ILE A 200 25.18 17.23 14.01
C ILE A 200 26.22 17.57 12.94
N GLY A 201 26.48 18.86 12.73
CA GLY A 201 27.53 19.36 11.84
C GLY A 201 27.21 20.73 11.25
N ALA A 202 28.24 21.48 10.83
CA ALA A 202 28.10 22.77 10.13
C ALA A 202 27.17 23.83 10.82
N GLY A 203 27.12 23.82 12.17
CA GLY A 203 26.25 24.72 12.95
C GLY A 203 24.82 24.24 13.11
N ILE A 204 24.51 23.03 12.63
CA ILE A 204 23.26 22.30 12.87
C ILE A 204 23.55 21.31 14.00
N ASP A 205 22.82 21.46 15.10
CA ASP A 205 22.82 20.53 16.22
C ASP A 205 21.36 20.44 16.68
N LYS A 206 20.69 19.35 16.30
CA LYS A 206 19.25 19.18 16.44
C LYS A 206 18.88 17.75 16.79
N ASP A 207 17.98 17.61 17.75
CA ASP A 207 17.36 16.36 18.14
C ASP A 207 15.96 16.25 17.57
N PHE A 208 15.60 15.07 17.05
CA PHE A 208 14.32 14.80 16.43
C PHE A 208 13.65 13.56 17.00
N VAL A 209 12.33 13.66 17.17
CA VAL A 209 11.45 12.52 17.47
C VAL A 209 10.30 12.54 16.50
N GLU A 210 10.15 11.47 15.71
CA GLU A 210 9.03 11.28 14.80
C GLU A 210 8.18 10.12 15.27
N THR A 211 6.86 10.28 15.21
CA THR A 211 5.89 9.18 15.42
C THR A 211 4.91 9.15 14.26
N MET A 212 4.69 7.98 13.70
CA MET A 212 3.77 7.75 12.59
C MET A 212 2.84 6.58 12.89
N TYR A 213 1.54 6.78 12.71
CA TYR A 213 0.55 5.69 12.67
C TYR A 213 0.05 5.54 11.25
N SER A 214 0.37 4.41 10.62
CA SER A 214 -0.05 4.10 9.25
C SER A 214 -1.09 2.98 9.27
N PHE A 215 -2.21 3.23 8.59
CA PHE A 215 -3.34 2.32 8.53
C PHE A 215 -3.36 1.63 7.17
N TYR A 216 -3.32 0.30 7.15
CA TYR A 216 -3.29 -0.50 5.93
C TYR A 216 -4.53 -1.37 5.82
N ASP A 217 -5.10 -1.49 4.62
CA ASP A 217 -6.13 -2.49 4.30
C ASP A 217 -5.58 -3.50 3.29
N ALA A 218 -6.33 -4.55 3.00
CA ALA A 218 -5.88 -5.59 2.06
C ALA A 218 -5.78 -5.14 0.59
N ARG A 219 -6.26 -3.93 0.25
CA ARG A 219 -6.57 -3.53 -1.14
C ARG A 219 -5.59 -2.52 -1.71
N ASN A 220 -4.99 -1.71 -0.84
CA ASN A 220 -4.12 -0.62 -1.25
C ASN A 220 -2.67 -0.96 -0.89
N ARG A 221 -1.76 -0.71 -1.85
CA ARG A 221 -0.32 -0.95 -1.66
C ARG A 221 0.33 0.04 -0.69
N VAL A 222 -0.41 1.05 -0.27
CA VAL A 222 0.01 2.19 0.53
C VAL A 222 -0.96 2.39 1.70
N PRO A 223 -0.55 3.09 2.78
CA PRO A 223 -1.46 3.37 3.88
C PRO A 223 -2.72 4.11 3.39
N ILE A 224 -3.90 3.67 3.82
CA ILE A 224 -5.16 4.36 3.54
C ILE A 224 -5.35 5.60 4.43
N ALA A 225 -4.63 5.67 5.55
CA ALA A 225 -4.49 6.86 6.37
C ALA A 225 -3.15 6.88 7.09
N THR A 226 -2.67 8.08 7.42
CA THR A 226 -1.46 8.29 8.22
C THR A 226 -1.63 9.45 9.17
N PHE A 227 -1.31 9.23 10.45
CA PHE A 227 -1.08 10.28 11.43
C PHE A 227 0.43 10.45 11.61
N PHE A 228 0.92 11.69 11.65
CA PHE A 228 2.34 11.97 11.80
C PHE A 228 2.59 13.11 12.78
N THR A 229 3.60 12.94 13.63
CA THR A 229 4.16 13.99 14.48
C THR A 229 5.66 14.04 14.34
N LYS A 230 6.22 15.26 14.41
CA LYS A 230 7.65 15.52 14.53
C LYS A 230 7.87 16.53 15.64
N TYR A 231 8.80 16.20 16.53
CA TYR A 231 9.36 17.11 17.51
C TYR A 231 10.79 17.44 17.12
N THR A 232 11.19 18.69 17.34
CA THR A 232 12.55 19.20 17.15
C THR A 232 12.97 19.88 18.46
N ASP A 233 14.07 19.41 19.05
CA ASP A 233 14.56 19.85 20.38
C ASP A 233 13.45 19.85 21.45
N GLY A 234 12.64 18.79 21.45
CA GLY A 234 11.51 18.62 22.38
C GLY A 234 10.26 19.47 22.10
N SER A 235 10.26 20.29 21.06
CA SER A 235 9.10 21.12 20.65
C SER A 235 8.40 20.52 19.44
N LEU A 236 7.07 20.43 19.46
CA LEU A 236 6.28 19.95 18.32
C LEU A 236 6.49 20.88 17.12
N SER A 237 7.08 20.36 16.04
CA SER A 237 7.40 21.10 14.82
C SER A 237 6.54 20.69 13.62
N LEU A 238 5.97 19.49 13.62
CA LEU A 238 4.97 19.07 12.64
C LEU A 238 3.92 18.15 13.25
N LEU A 239 2.67 18.36 12.87
CA LEU A 239 1.51 17.53 13.21
C LEU A 239 0.60 17.47 12.00
N SER A 240 0.30 16.28 11.50
CA SER A 240 -0.61 16.11 10.37
C SER A 240 -1.37 14.79 10.42
N PHE A 241 -2.53 14.80 9.79
CA PHE A 241 -3.29 13.60 9.44
C PHE A 241 -3.57 13.62 7.95
N SER A 242 -3.39 12.49 7.28
CA SER A 242 -3.77 12.30 5.89
C SER A 242 -4.55 11.01 5.70
N TYR A 243 -5.42 10.98 4.69
CA TYR A 243 -6.16 9.80 4.30
C TYR A 243 -6.37 9.80 2.78
N LEU A 244 -6.42 8.61 2.18
CA LEU A 244 -6.65 8.48 0.74
C LEU A 244 -7.95 9.17 0.35
N ASP A 245 -7.94 9.85 -0.79
CA ASP A 245 -9.16 10.32 -1.41
C ASP A 245 -10.04 9.14 -1.84
N GLN A 246 -11.36 9.32 -1.78
CA GLN A 246 -12.31 8.26 -2.12
C GLN A 246 -12.06 7.71 -3.54
N ALA A 247 -11.69 8.58 -4.49
CA ALA A 247 -11.39 8.17 -5.86
C ALA A 247 -10.06 7.41 -5.99
N SER A 248 -9.17 7.51 -5.00
CA SER A 248 -7.89 6.81 -4.96
C SER A 248 -7.93 5.51 -4.15
N ILE A 249 -9.00 5.27 -3.37
CA ILE A 249 -9.23 3.93 -2.84
C ILE A 249 -9.55 3.01 -4.00
N LYS A 250 -8.84 1.89 -4.07
CA LYS A 250 -9.24 0.79 -4.96
C LYS A 250 -10.54 0.16 -4.42
N VAL A 251 -11.69 0.73 -4.80
CA VAL A 251 -13.03 0.27 -4.38
C VAL A 251 -13.46 -0.88 -5.27
N GLY A 252 -12.92 -2.06 -4.99
CA GLY A 252 -13.34 -3.33 -5.59
C GLY A 252 -12.18 -4.13 -6.17
N LEU A 253 -12.24 -5.45 -6.02
CA LEU A 253 -11.31 -6.37 -6.70
C LEU A 253 -11.42 -6.27 -8.23
N ASN A 254 -12.47 -5.64 -8.77
CA ASN A 254 -12.61 -5.39 -10.20
C ASN A 254 -11.55 -4.44 -10.75
N ASP A 255 -11.05 -3.47 -9.97
CA ASP A 255 -9.98 -2.56 -10.44
C ASP A 255 -8.59 -3.18 -10.25
N VAL A 256 -8.38 -3.91 -9.15
CA VAL A 256 -7.14 -4.66 -8.94
C VAL A 256 -6.98 -5.77 -9.98
N LEU A 257 -8.04 -6.51 -10.29
CA LEU A 257 -8.01 -7.52 -11.35
C LEU A 257 -8.01 -6.85 -12.74
N GLY A 258 -8.82 -5.80 -12.96
CA GLY A 258 -9.02 -5.16 -14.26
C GLY A 258 -7.73 -4.68 -14.93
N GLU A 259 -6.79 -4.16 -14.16
CA GLU A 259 -5.47 -3.75 -14.65
C GLU A 259 -4.41 -4.87 -14.62
N SER A 260 -4.64 -5.92 -13.83
CA SER A 260 -3.65 -6.99 -13.62
C SER A 260 -3.63 -8.08 -14.68
N PHE A 261 -4.78 -8.49 -15.25
CA PHE A 261 -4.78 -9.53 -16.28
C PHE A 261 -4.80 -8.95 -17.69
N LYS A 262 -3.92 -9.43 -18.58
CA LYS A 262 -3.87 -9.03 -19.99
C LYS A 262 -4.48 -10.12 -20.86
N VAL A 263 -5.30 -9.72 -21.82
CA VAL A 263 -5.89 -10.61 -22.83
C VAL A 263 -5.46 -10.08 -24.19
N TYR A 264 -4.68 -10.85 -24.93
CA TYR A 264 -4.12 -10.42 -26.22
C TYR A 264 -3.85 -11.62 -27.15
N PRO A 265 -3.82 -11.43 -28.48
CA PRO A 265 -4.24 -10.21 -29.15
C PRO A 265 -5.77 -10.03 -29.02
N ASN A 266 -6.22 -8.79 -29.19
CA ASN A 266 -7.64 -8.48 -29.31
C ASN A 266 -7.77 -7.33 -30.32
N PRO A 267 -8.28 -7.55 -31.54
CA PRO A 267 -8.92 -8.79 -32.01
C PRO A 267 -8.00 -10.02 -32.12
N VAL A 268 -8.56 -11.22 -32.05
CA VAL A 268 -7.88 -12.52 -32.12
C VAL A 268 -8.39 -13.34 -33.30
N THR A 269 -7.50 -14.12 -33.93
CA THR A 269 -7.87 -15.05 -35.01
C THR A 269 -7.82 -16.49 -34.50
N ASP A 270 -6.63 -16.98 -34.14
CA ASP A 270 -6.45 -18.39 -33.77
C ASP A 270 -6.25 -18.61 -32.27
N GLU A 271 -5.32 -17.89 -31.63
CA GLU A 271 -4.96 -18.11 -30.23
C GLU A 271 -5.06 -16.84 -29.41
N VAL A 272 -5.67 -16.95 -28.22
CA VAL A 272 -5.65 -15.88 -27.20
C VAL A 272 -4.70 -16.22 -26.07
N TYR A 273 -3.93 -15.22 -25.67
CA TYR A 273 -3.02 -15.25 -24.54
C TYR A 273 -3.64 -14.49 -23.37
N ILE A 274 -3.66 -15.14 -22.21
CA ILE A 274 -4.10 -14.57 -20.94
C ILE A 274 -2.92 -14.61 -19.99
N SER A 275 -2.48 -13.43 -19.53
CA SER A 275 -1.41 -13.28 -18.56
C SER A 275 -1.96 -12.65 -17.28
N SER A 276 -1.59 -13.20 -16.12
CA SER A 276 -2.04 -12.76 -14.80
C SER A 276 -0.89 -12.80 -13.80
N PRO A 277 -0.77 -11.82 -12.89
CA PRO A 277 0.19 -11.84 -11.79
C PRO A 277 -0.22 -12.79 -10.66
N ILE A 278 -1.47 -13.28 -10.66
CA ILE A 278 -2.02 -14.19 -9.63
C ILE A 278 -2.58 -15.45 -10.32
N PRO A 279 -2.39 -16.66 -9.75
CA PRO A 279 -2.91 -17.89 -10.35
C PRO A 279 -4.42 -17.84 -10.57
N ILE A 280 -4.84 -18.18 -11.78
CA ILE A 280 -6.24 -18.24 -12.17
C ILE A 280 -6.84 -19.60 -11.81
N ASP A 281 -8.03 -19.60 -11.22
CA ASP A 281 -8.75 -20.81 -10.83
C ASP A 281 -9.69 -21.30 -11.93
N ARG A 282 -10.29 -20.39 -12.68
CA ARG A 282 -11.18 -20.74 -13.79
C ARG A 282 -11.26 -19.64 -14.84
N ILE A 283 -11.34 -20.04 -16.10
CA ILE A 283 -11.64 -19.16 -17.23
C ILE A 283 -12.93 -19.66 -17.88
N GLU A 284 -13.82 -18.74 -18.22
CA GLU A 284 -15.06 -18.99 -18.93
C GLU A 284 -15.12 -18.09 -20.16
N PHE A 285 -15.41 -18.67 -21.32
CA PHE A 285 -15.73 -17.92 -22.53
C PHE A 285 -17.23 -17.84 -22.64
N LEU A 286 -17.75 -16.61 -22.73
CA LEU A 286 -19.16 -16.31 -22.73
C LEU A 286 -19.57 -15.71 -24.08
N SER A 287 -20.74 -16.12 -24.58
CA SER A 287 -21.39 -15.46 -25.71
C SER A 287 -21.89 -14.06 -25.32
N LEU A 288 -22.38 -13.30 -26.30
CA LEU A 288 -23.08 -12.02 -26.08
C LEU A 288 -24.29 -12.12 -25.15
N THR A 289 -24.94 -13.28 -25.10
CA THR A 289 -26.10 -13.54 -24.24
C THR A 289 -25.70 -14.07 -22.86
N GLY A 290 -24.41 -14.19 -22.57
CA GLY A 290 -23.88 -14.69 -21.30
C GLY A 290 -23.84 -16.22 -21.20
N GLN A 291 -24.07 -16.94 -22.30
CA GLN A 291 -23.96 -18.40 -22.30
C GLN A 291 -22.49 -18.82 -22.22
N ILE A 292 -22.16 -19.74 -21.32
CA ILE A 292 -20.83 -20.35 -21.24
C ILE A 292 -20.62 -21.26 -22.45
N ILE A 293 -19.68 -20.88 -23.31
CA ILE A 293 -19.28 -21.63 -24.50
C ILE A 293 -18.16 -22.61 -24.15
N ARG A 294 -17.21 -22.18 -23.30
CA ARG A 294 -16.08 -23.00 -22.87
C ARG A 294 -15.69 -22.63 -21.44
N SER A 295 -15.22 -23.61 -20.67
CA SER A 295 -14.66 -23.39 -19.33
C SER A 295 -13.38 -24.19 -19.12
N ILE A 296 -12.38 -23.56 -18.54
CA ILE A 296 -11.06 -24.15 -18.26
C ILE A 296 -10.77 -23.96 -16.77
N LYS A 297 -10.38 -25.03 -16.07
CA LYS A 297 -10.10 -25.01 -14.62
C LYS A 297 -8.60 -25.02 -14.35
N SER A 298 -8.22 -24.30 -13.29
CA SER A 298 -6.86 -24.13 -12.77
C SER A 298 -5.80 -23.84 -13.85
N PRO A 299 -6.02 -22.86 -14.75
CA PRO A 299 -5.16 -22.64 -15.91
C PRO A 299 -3.79 -22.02 -15.55
N GLY A 300 -3.61 -21.42 -14.37
CA GLY A 300 -2.31 -20.90 -13.92
C GLY A 300 -2.09 -19.41 -14.17
N LEU A 301 -0.87 -18.99 -14.50
CA LEU A 301 -0.48 -17.56 -14.63
C LEU A 301 -0.45 -17.06 -16.08
N ASN A 302 0.12 -17.84 -17.01
CA ASN A 302 0.25 -17.49 -18.43
C ASN A 302 -0.34 -18.61 -19.27
N ILE A 303 -1.37 -18.31 -20.03
CA ILE A 303 -2.21 -19.32 -20.67
C ILE A 303 -2.42 -18.95 -22.13
N ALA A 304 -2.11 -19.89 -23.02
CA ALA A 304 -2.48 -19.83 -24.43
C ALA A 304 -3.70 -20.73 -24.65
N ILE A 305 -4.71 -20.20 -25.34
CA ILE A 305 -5.96 -20.92 -25.60
C ILE A 305 -6.24 -20.82 -27.09
N ASP A 306 -6.30 -21.98 -27.73
CA ASP A 306 -6.75 -22.14 -29.11
C ASP A 306 -8.26 -21.88 -29.20
N LEU A 307 -8.63 -20.96 -30.08
CA LEU A 307 -9.97 -20.49 -30.37
C LEU A 307 -10.39 -20.78 -31.83
N ALA A 308 -9.64 -21.55 -32.60
CA ALA A 308 -9.91 -21.81 -34.02
C ALA A 308 -11.33 -22.37 -34.31
N GLU A 309 -11.94 -23.02 -33.32
CA GLU A 309 -13.31 -23.57 -33.41
C GLU A 309 -14.41 -22.54 -33.13
N LEU A 310 -14.08 -21.33 -32.66
CA LEU A 310 -15.04 -20.26 -32.39
C LEU A 310 -15.34 -19.47 -33.66
N THR A 311 -16.63 -19.25 -33.93
CA THR A 311 -17.05 -18.39 -35.04
C THR A 311 -16.67 -16.93 -34.77
N ALA A 312 -16.31 -16.20 -35.82
CA ALA A 312 -16.06 -14.76 -35.74
C ALA A 312 -17.22 -14.02 -35.06
N GLY A 313 -16.90 -13.14 -34.11
CA GLY A 313 -17.91 -12.50 -33.29
C GLY A 313 -17.37 -11.88 -32.00
N LEU A 314 -18.30 -11.35 -31.22
CA LEU A 314 -18.01 -10.69 -29.96
C LEU A 314 -18.26 -11.65 -28.78
N TYR A 315 -17.28 -11.78 -27.91
CA TYR A 315 -17.30 -12.66 -26.74
C TYR A 315 -16.83 -11.94 -25.48
N PHE A 316 -17.09 -12.54 -24.32
CA PHE A 316 -16.47 -12.15 -23.06
C PHE A 316 -15.62 -13.28 -22.50
N ILE A 317 -14.40 -12.96 -22.07
CA ILE A 317 -13.58 -13.87 -21.26
C ILE A 317 -13.78 -13.49 -19.81
N LYS A 318 -14.33 -14.40 -19.01
CA LYS A 318 -14.51 -14.26 -17.58
C LYS A 318 -13.47 -15.09 -16.83
N VAL A 319 -12.63 -14.43 -16.05
CA VAL A 319 -11.56 -15.01 -15.24
C VAL A 319 -12.02 -15.05 -13.79
N HIS A 320 -11.78 -16.16 -13.09
CA HIS A 320 -12.12 -16.38 -11.68
C HIS A 320 -10.86 -16.62 -10.85
N VAL A 321 -10.79 -15.95 -9.70
CA VAL A 321 -9.73 -16.11 -8.68
C VAL A 321 -10.41 -16.12 -7.31
N GLY A 322 -10.33 -17.23 -6.60
CA GLY A 322 -11.05 -17.50 -5.36
C GLY A 322 -12.57 -17.43 -5.54
N LYS A 323 -13.21 -16.50 -4.83
CA LYS A 323 -14.65 -16.23 -4.93
C LYS A 323 -14.99 -15.13 -5.94
N GLU A 324 -13.98 -14.49 -6.51
CA GLU A 324 -14.11 -13.29 -7.31
C GLU A 324 -14.00 -13.62 -8.80
N SER A 325 -14.57 -12.76 -9.64
CA SER A 325 -14.52 -12.95 -11.09
C SER A 325 -14.61 -11.63 -11.85
N ILE A 326 -13.93 -11.56 -12.99
CA ILE A 326 -13.90 -10.38 -13.85
C ILE A 326 -14.04 -10.77 -15.32
N ALA A 327 -14.74 -9.96 -16.11
CA ALA A 327 -14.97 -10.22 -17.53
C ALA A 327 -14.32 -9.15 -18.41
N LYS A 328 -13.59 -9.57 -19.45
CA LYS A 328 -13.08 -8.69 -20.53
C LYS A 328 -13.71 -9.02 -21.86
N LYS A 329 -13.95 -7.97 -22.65
CA LYS A 329 -14.43 -8.05 -24.02
C LYS A 329 -13.33 -8.60 -24.94
N MET A 330 -13.66 -9.55 -25.80
CA MET A 330 -12.77 -10.12 -26.83
C MET A 330 -13.48 -10.19 -28.18
N VAL A 331 -12.81 -9.79 -29.25
CA VAL A 331 -13.32 -9.89 -30.63
C VAL A 331 -12.56 -10.99 -31.36
N VAL A 332 -13.29 -12.02 -31.83
CA VAL A 332 -12.75 -13.09 -32.67
C VAL A 332 -13.01 -12.75 -34.15
N GLN A 333 -12.01 -12.92 -35.00
CA GLN A 333 -12.04 -12.65 -36.45
C GLN A 333 -11.93 -13.93 -37.26
#